data_AF-A0A6L3IKJ6-F1
#
_entry.id   AF-A0A6L3IKJ6-F1
#
_cell.length_a   1.000
_cell.length_b   1.000
_cell.length_c   1.000
_cell.angle_alpha   90.00
_cell.angle_beta   90.00
_cell.angle_gamma   90.00
#
_symmetry.space_group_name_H-M   'P 1'
#
loop_
_entity.id
_entity.type
_entity.pdbx_description
1 polymer ?
#
loop_
_entity_poly.entity_id
_entity_poly.type
_entity_poly.pdbx_seq_one_letter_code
_entity_poly.pdbx_strand_id
1 'polypeptide(L)'
;LPKIKAEYKEGEKVILRFPEGRYEFHEKGAAVREYYISNHDQTNPKKVGIALEDMKNLTLDGQGSEFVFHGRMLPVSLLRSENCLLKNFSIDFENPHIAQVKIVENDPQDGIVFEPAPWVDYRIAKDSIFEAYGEGWTMRHSWGIAFDGDTKHLVYNTSDIGCPTKGASGVAPRRIHAPGWKDARLVPGTVVAMRGWGCPTPGIFLSHDVNTTIENVKVHYAEGMGLLAQLCENITLEKFGVCLKGDADPRY
;
A
#
# COMPACT_ATOMS: atom_id res chain seq x y z
N LEU A 1 15.33 -11.63 -14.58
CA LEU A 1 15.09 -10.64 -15.67
C LEU A 1 16.25 -10.50 -16.65
N PRO A 2 17.51 -10.23 -16.23
CA PRO A 2 18.62 -10.09 -17.18
C PRO A 2 18.80 -11.29 -18.13
N LYS A 3 18.65 -12.52 -17.60
CA LYS A 3 18.69 -13.75 -18.39
C LYS A 3 17.57 -13.82 -19.44
N ILE A 4 16.34 -13.48 -19.07
CA ILE A 4 15.19 -13.47 -19.98
C ILE A 4 15.40 -12.43 -21.09
N LYS A 5 15.88 -11.22 -20.74
CA LYS A 5 16.21 -10.18 -21.72
C LYS A 5 17.32 -10.61 -22.69
N ALA A 6 18.30 -11.39 -22.21
CA ALA A 6 19.39 -11.88 -23.06
C ALA A 6 18.94 -12.97 -24.04
N GLU A 7 17.89 -13.72 -23.70
CA GLU A 7 17.34 -14.80 -24.54
C GLU A 7 16.20 -14.33 -25.46
N TYR A 8 15.62 -13.16 -25.17
CA TYR A 8 14.52 -12.55 -25.92
C TYR A 8 14.93 -12.14 -27.34
N LYS A 9 14.08 -12.45 -28.33
CA LYS A 9 14.18 -11.96 -29.70
C LYS A 9 12.96 -11.13 -30.08
N GLU A 10 13.17 -10.09 -30.87
CA GLU A 10 12.08 -9.21 -31.31
C GLU A 10 10.98 -10.00 -32.04
N GLY A 11 9.73 -9.82 -31.58
CA GLY A 11 8.54 -10.50 -32.10
C GLY A 11 8.16 -11.79 -31.36
N GLU A 12 9.02 -12.36 -30.51
CA GLU A 12 8.67 -13.54 -29.72
C GLU A 12 7.74 -13.18 -28.56
N LYS A 13 6.78 -14.07 -28.28
CA LYS A 13 5.92 -13.96 -27.10
C LYS A 13 6.66 -14.50 -25.88
N VAL A 14 6.78 -13.67 -24.84
CA VAL A 14 7.41 -14.06 -23.57
C VAL A 14 6.32 -14.24 -22.51
N ILE A 15 6.35 -15.35 -21.78
CA ILE A 15 5.44 -15.59 -20.65
C ILE A 15 6.27 -15.80 -19.38
N LEU A 16 6.12 -14.89 -18.41
CA LEU A 16 6.62 -15.05 -17.05
C LEU A 16 5.49 -15.64 -16.21
N ARG A 17 5.57 -16.94 -15.94
CA ARG A 17 4.55 -17.66 -15.18
C ARG A 17 5.00 -17.87 -13.74
N PHE A 18 4.20 -17.42 -12.80
CA PHE A 18 4.29 -17.78 -11.39
C PHE A 18 3.20 -18.83 -11.15
N PRO A 19 3.57 -20.11 -10.88
CA PRO A 19 2.60 -21.09 -10.40
C PRO A 19 1.86 -20.56 -9.18
N GLU A 20 0.60 -20.95 -8.99
CA GLU A 20 -0.21 -20.48 -7.86
C GLU A 20 0.53 -20.66 -6.53
N GLY A 21 0.64 -19.57 -5.78
CA GLY A 21 1.30 -19.55 -4.49
C GLY A 21 1.44 -18.15 -3.91
N ARG A 22 2.01 -18.07 -2.70
CA ARG A 22 2.34 -16.80 -2.05
C ARG A 22 3.84 -16.54 -2.20
N TYR A 23 4.17 -15.43 -2.86
CA TYR A 23 5.55 -15.03 -3.17
C TYR A 23 5.93 -13.79 -2.36
N GLU A 24 7.04 -13.92 -1.65
CA GLU A 24 7.57 -12.88 -0.76
C GLU A 24 8.66 -12.08 -1.46
N PHE A 25 8.48 -10.76 -1.53
CA PHE A 25 9.44 -9.83 -2.13
C PHE A 25 10.00 -8.92 -1.05
N HIS A 26 11.31 -9.03 -0.81
CA HIS A 26 12.03 -8.22 0.15
C HIS A 26 12.91 -7.18 -0.56
N GLU A 27 13.22 -6.11 0.15
CA GLU A 27 14.11 -5.05 -0.32
C GLU A 27 15.53 -5.56 -0.63
N LYS A 28 15.99 -6.56 0.12
CA LYS A 28 17.32 -7.15 -0.06
C LYS A 28 17.39 -7.90 -1.39
N GLY A 29 18.27 -7.44 -2.28
CA GLY A 29 18.43 -8.03 -3.61
C GLY A 29 17.39 -7.60 -4.63
N ALA A 30 16.50 -6.66 -4.26
CA ALA A 30 15.55 -6.06 -5.17
C ALA A 30 16.25 -5.32 -6.31
N ALA A 31 15.54 -5.17 -7.44
CA ALA A 31 15.99 -4.26 -8.48
C ALA A 31 15.98 -2.82 -7.94
N VAL A 32 17.02 -2.05 -8.26
CA VAL A 32 17.11 -0.63 -7.91
C VAL A 32 17.01 0.18 -9.18
N ARG A 33 16.12 1.18 -9.19
CA ARG A 33 15.78 1.95 -10.38
C ARG A 33 15.57 3.41 -10.06
N GLU A 34 15.99 4.29 -10.96
CA GLU A 34 15.60 5.70 -10.91
C GLU A 34 14.33 5.88 -11.74
N TYR A 35 13.20 6.10 -11.06
CA TYR A 35 11.91 6.34 -11.68
C TYR A 35 11.31 7.64 -11.17
N TYR A 36 10.95 8.52 -12.11
CA TYR A 36 10.14 9.70 -11.84
C TYR A 36 8.68 9.35 -12.13
N ILE A 37 7.89 9.37 -11.08
CA ILE A 37 6.54 8.81 -11.03
C ILE A 37 5.59 9.97 -10.79
N SER A 38 4.74 10.32 -11.76
CA SER A 38 3.82 11.45 -11.60
C SER A 38 2.90 11.25 -10.39
N ASN A 39 2.56 12.35 -9.71
CA ASN A 39 1.69 12.34 -8.52
C ASN A 39 2.22 11.54 -7.30
N HIS A 40 3.50 11.15 -7.33
CA HIS A 40 4.17 10.43 -6.25
C HIS A 40 5.41 11.19 -5.79
N ASP A 41 6.03 10.74 -4.70
CA ASP A 41 7.27 11.32 -4.20
C ASP A 41 8.42 11.00 -5.16
N GLN A 42 9.26 11.98 -5.45
CA GLN A 42 10.39 11.84 -6.40
C GLN A 42 11.67 11.28 -5.75
N THR A 43 11.58 10.79 -4.51
CA THR A 43 12.70 10.16 -3.81
C THR A 43 13.19 8.95 -4.59
N ASN A 44 14.46 8.97 -4.98
CA ASN A 44 15.11 7.92 -5.74
C ASN A 44 16.40 7.45 -5.01
N PRO A 45 16.86 6.22 -5.27
CA PRO A 45 16.26 5.24 -6.18
C PRO A 45 15.09 4.47 -5.55
N LYS A 46 14.21 3.92 -6.40
CA LYS A 46 13.13 2.99 -6.01
C LYS A 46 13.66 1.56 -5.93
N LYS A 47 13.24 0.82 -4.90
CA LYS A 47 13.38 -0.63 -4.83
C LYS A 47 12.17 -1.25 -5.48
N VAL A 48 12.38 -2.13 -6.46
CA VAL A 48 11.33 -2.65 -7.32
C VAL A 48 11.29 -4.17 -7.22
N GLY A 49 10.12 -4.72 -6.93
CA GLY A 49 9.95 -6.16 -6.82
C GLY A 49 10.04 -6.84 -8.19
N ILE A 50 9.19 -6.43 -9.12
CA ILE A 50 9.19 -6.93 -10.51
C ILE A 50 9.37 -5.75 -11.47
N ALA A 51 10.61 -5.55 -11.93
CA ALA A 51 10.97 -4.48 -12.87
C ALA A 51 10.98 -4.96 -14.33
N LEU A 52 9.90 -4.67 -15.07
CA LEU A 52 9.74 -5.00 -16.49
C LEU A 52 9.99 -3.74 -17.33
N GLU A 53 10.91 -3.83 -18.28
CA GLU A 53 11.37 -2.66 -19.05
C GLU A 53 11.71 -3.11 -20.48
N ASP A 54 11.39 -2.31 -21.49
CA ASP A 54 11.83 -2.54 -22.88
C ASP A 54 11.36 -3.89 -23.46
N MET A 55 10.10 -4.26 -23.21
CA MET A 55 9.53 -5.55 -23.60
C MET A 55 8.49 -5.40 -24.71
N LYS A 56 8.41 -6.37 -25.63
CA LYS A 56 7.25 -6.49 -26.53
C LYS A 56 6.62 -7.88 -26.37
N ASN A 57 5.30 -7.98 -26.47
CA ASN A 57 4.56 -9.24 -26.41
C ASN A 57 4.78 -10.05 -25.11
N LEU A 58 4.88 -9.35 -23.97
CA LEU A 58 5.10 -9.95 -22.66
C LEU A 58 3.77 -10.29 -21.96
N THR A 59 3.70 -11.47 -21.35
CA THR A 59 2.67 -11.82 -20.36
C THR A 59 3.31 -12.10 -19.01
N LEU A 60 2.93 -11.35 -17.97
CA LEU A 60 3.14 -11.73 -16.57
C LEU A 60 1.87 -12.42 -16.08
N ASP A 61 1.96 -13.73 -15.84
CA ASP A 61 0.82 -14.56 -15.43
C ASP A 61 1.06 -15.14 -14.04
N GLY A 62 0.32 -14.63 -13.06
CA GLY A 62 0.41 -15.05 -11.67
C GLY A 62 -0.34 -16.34 -11.35
N GLN A 63 -1.18 -16.86 -12.25
CA GLN A 63 -1.96 -18.09 -12.01
C GLN A 63 -2.76 -18.10 -10.68
N GLY A 64 -3.18 -16.94 -10.18
CA GLY A 64 -3.89 -16.80 -8.89
C GLY A 64 -2.99 -16.46 -7.70
N SER A 65 -1.69 -16.23 -7.94
CA SER A 65 -0.71 -16.00 -6.88
C SER A 65 -0.90 -14.69 -6.11
N GLU A 66 -0.47 -14.72 -4.85
CA GLU A 66 -0.31 -13.54 -4.01
C GLU A 66 1.13 -13.04 -4.06
N PHE A 67 1.34 -11.80 -4.47
CA PHE A 67 2.62 -11.12 -4.38
C PHE A 67 2.61 -10.23 -3.14
N VAL A 68 3.39 -10.62 -2.14
CA VAL A 68 3.47 -9.93 -0.85
C VAL A 68 4.82 -9.24 -0.72
N PHE A 69 4.78 -7.94 -0.45
CA PHE A 69 5.95 -7.08 -0.41
C PHE A 69 6.29 -6.69 1.03
N HIS A 70 7.59 -6.59 1.29
CA HIS A 70 8.14 -6.22 2.60
C HIS A 70 8.91 -4.91 2.51
N GLY A 71 8.78 -4.10 3.56
CA GLY A 71 9.30 -2.75 3.59
C GLY A 71 8.65 -1.83 2.56
N ARG A 72 9.43 -0.90 1.98
CA ARG A 72 8.90 0.11 1.06
C ARG A 72 9.41 -0.14 -0.35
N MET A 73 8.58 -0.81 -1.15
CA MET A 73 8.91 -1.24 -2.51
C MET A 73 7.86 -0.79 -3.51
N LEU A 74 8.29 -0.54 -4.76
CA LEU A 74 7.40 -0.52 -5.92
C LEU A 74 7.11 -1.98 -6.32
N PRO A 75 5.87 -2.49 -6.18
CA PRO A 75 5.60 -3.90 -6.40
C PRO A 75 5.89 -4.36 -7.83
N VAL A 76 5.22 -3.73 -8.82
CA VAL A 76 5.37 -4.06 -10.24
C VAL A 76 5.56 -2.77 -11.04
N SER A 77 6.57 -2.75 -11.91
CA SER A 77 6.74 -1.71 -12.91
C SER A 77 6.80 -2.30 -14.31
N LEU A 78 6.13 -1.68 -15.27
CA LEU A 78 6.26 -1.91 -16.70
C LEU A 78 6.61 -0.58 -17.36
N LEU A 79 7.68 -0.54 -18.15
CA LEU A 79 8.10 0.68 -18.81
C LEU A 79 8.54 0.42 -20.24
N ARG A 80 8.28 1.38 -21.14
CA ARG A 80 8.71 1.39 -22.54
C ARG A 80 8.39 0.06 -23.24
N SER A 81 7.20 -0.46 -23.00
CA SER A 81 6.81 -1.79 -23.45
C SER A 81 5.55 -1.78 -24.32
N GLU A 82 5.42 -2.77 -25.18
CA GLU A 82 4.35 -2.85 -26.19
C GLU A 82 3.61 -4.19 -26.12
N ASN A 83 2.29 -4.18 -26.26
CA ASN A 83 1.45 -5.38 -26.34
C ASN A 83 1.65 -6.32 -25.14
N CYS A 84 1.48 -5.79 -23.93
CA CYS A 84 1.76 -6.49 -22.68
C CYS A 84 0.49 -6.86 -21.90
N LEU A 85 0.53 -7.99 -21.20
CA LEU A 85 -0.57 -8.50 -20.37
C LEU A 85 -0.07 -8.82 -18.95
N LEU A 86 -0.65 -8.17 -17.95
CA LEU A 86 -0.43 -8.50 -16.54
C LEU A 86 -1.71 -9.18 -16.02
N LYS A 87 -1.64 -10.45 -15.59
CA LYS A 87 -2.84 -11.18 -15.21
C LYS A 87 -2.72 -12.12 -14.02
N ASN A 88 -3.85 -12.34 -13.36
CA ASN A 88 -4.06 -13.38 -12.34
C ASN A 88 -3.10 -13.31 -11.15
N PHE A 89 -2.96 -12.13 -10.53
CA PHE A 89 -2.22 -12.02 -9.26
C PHE A 89 -2.84 -10.96 -8.35
N SER A 90 -2.53 -11.02 -7.07
CA SER A 90 -2.78 -9.93 -6.14
C SER A 90 -1.47 -9.29 -5.64
N ILE A 91 -1.56 -8.04 -5.20
CA ILE A 91 -0.48 -7.27 -4.58
C ILE A 91 -0.92 -6.89 -3.17
N ASP A 92 -0.11 -7.17 -2.17
CA ASP A 92 -0.28 -6.67 -0.81
C ASP A 92 1.06 -6.42 -0.12
N PHE A 93 1.03 -5.78 1.03
CA PHE A 93 2.20 -5.64 1.91
C PHE A 93 1.97 -6.43 3.18
N GLU A 94 2.98 -7.17 3.62
CA GLU A 94 2.91 -7.91 4.89
C GLU A 94 2.66 -6.96 6.06
N ASN A 95 3.33 -5.81 6.04
CA ASN A 95 3.13 -4.75 6.99
C ASN A 95 2.84 -3.42 6.26
N PRO A 96 1.54 -3.06 6.11
CA PRO A 96 1.14 -1.80 5.50
C PRO A 96 1.66 -0.57 6.25
N HIS A 97 1.94 0.51 5.52
CA HIS A 97 2.48 1.76 6.07
C HIS A 97 1.41 2.66 6.71
N ILE A 98 0.13 2.29 6.59
CA ILE A 98 -0.97 2.88 7.37
C ILE A 98 -1.03 2.23 8.75
N ALA A 99 -1.56 2.96 9.73
CA ALA A 99 -1.97 2.37 11.00
C ALA A 99 -3.49 2.47 11.13
N GLN A 100 -4.15 1.42 11.60
CA GLN A 100 -5.56 1.49 11.97
C GLN A 100 -5.68 1.44 13.47
N VAL A 101 -6.43 2.38 14.05
CA VAL A 101 -6.71 2.41 15.47
C VAL A 101 -8.21 2.45 15.72
N LYS A 102 -8.68 1.70 16.70
CA LYS A 102 -10.06 1.75 17.17
C LYS A 102 -10.16 2.72 18.35
N ILE A 103 -11.07 3.66 18.28
CA ILE A 103 -11.40 4.55 19.38
C ILE A 103 -12.17 3.74 20.43
N VAL A 104 -11.71 3.75 21.68
CA VAL A 104 -12.37 3.05 22.78
C VAL A 104 -13.00 4.02 23.77
N GLU A 105 -12.39 5.18 23.98
CA GLU A 105 -12.90 6.25 24.83
C GLU A 105 -12.58 7.60 24.17
N ASN A 106 -13.48 8.58 24.37
CA ASN A 106 -13.30 9.94 23.89
C ASN A 106 -13.93 10.90 24.89
N ASP A 107 -13.09 11.61 25.63
CA ASP A 107 -13.49 12.61 26.59
C ASP A 107 -13.08 14.02 26.10
N PRO A 108 -13.98 15.02 26.10
CA PRO A 108 -13.66 16.37 25.65
C PRO A 108 -12.55 17.08 26.46
N GLN A 109 -12.35 16.72 27.72
CA GLN A 109 -11.34 17.28 28.60
C GLN A 109 -10.06 16.44 28.59
N ASP A 110 -10.20 15.11 28.63
CA ASP A 110 -9.07 14.20 28.79
C ASP A 110 -8.53 13.63 27.48
N GLY A 111 -9.25 13.75 26.36
CA GLY A 111 -8.82 13.28 25.03
C GLY A 111 -9.26 11.84 24.73
N ILE A 112 -8.57 11.19 23.79
CA ILE A 112 -8.95 9.89 23.27
C ILE A 112 -8.09 8.77 23.86
N VAL A 113 -8.72 7.63 24.17
CA VAL A 113 -8.04 6.34 24.30
C VAL A 113 -8.33 5.52 23.05
N PHE A 114 -7.28 4.98 22.43
CA PHE A 114 -7.40 4.15 21.24
C PHE A 114 -6.61 2.84 21.35
N GLU A 115 -7.02 1.86 20.55
CA GLU A 115 -6.40 0.54 20.42
C GLU A 115 -5.88 0.35 18.98
N PRO A 116 -4.57 0.26 18.75
CA PRO A 116 -4.04 -0.09 17.44
C PRO A 116 -4.44 -1.50 17.03
N ALA A 117 -4.86 -1.69 15.78
CA ALA A 117 -5.25 -2.98 15.23
C ALA A 117 -4.14 -4.03 15.43
N PRO A 118 -4.46 -5.34 15.61
CA PRO A 118 -3.47 -6.34 16.02
C PRO A 118 -2.23 -6.44 15.13
N TRP A 119 -2.37 -6.16 13.84
CA TRP A 119 -1.31 -6.17 12.84
C TRP A 119 -0.44 -4.90 12.81
N VAL A 120 -0.78 -3.88 13.61
CA VAL A 120 0.00 -2.65 13.72
C VAL A 120 1.07 -2.81 14.80
N ASP A 121 2.31 -2.86 14.36
CA ASP A 121 3.49 -2.70 15.20
C ASP A 121 3.71 -1.22 15.52
N TYR A 122 3.88 -0.92 16.81
CA TYR A 122 3.98 0.46 17.28
C TYR A 122 4.85 0.61 18.53
N ARG A 123 5.23 1.85 18.80
CA ARG A 123 5.84 2.28 20.05
C ARG A 123 5.35 3.68 20.41
N ILE A 124 5.44 4.03 21.69
CA ILE A 124 5.39 5.43 22.12
C ILE A 124 6.84 5.94 22.13
N ALA A 125 7.15 6.88 21.25
CA ALA A 125 8.49 7.45 21.14
C ALA A 125 8.89 8.22 22.42
N LYS A 126 10.20 8.51 22.59
CA LYS A 126 10.72 9.23 23.77
C LYS A 126 10.09 10.62 23.97
N ASP A 127 9.60 11.22 22.90
CA ASP A 127 8.89 12.49 22.91
C ASP A 127 7.37 12.33 23.03
N SER A 128 6.90 11.16 23.47
CA SER A 128 5.49 10.83 23.72
C SER A 128 4.60 10.95 22.48
N ILE A 129 5.07 10.48 21.32
CA ILE A 129 4.28 10.42 20.09
C ILE A 129 4.04 8.96 19.72
N PHE A 130 2.82 8.63 19.29
CA PHE A 130 2.51 7.33 18.72
C PHE A 130 3.23 7.15 17.38
N GLU A 131 4.02 6.08 17.26
CA GLU A 131 4.85 5.83 16.09
C GLU A 131 4.69 4.37 15.68
N ALA A 132 4.20 4.14 14.46
CA ALA A 132 4.12 2.81 13.87
C ALA A 132 5.40 2.51 13.08
N TYR A 133 5.74 1.23 12.93
CA TYR A 133 6.96 0.83 12.24
C TYR A 133 6.82 -0.52 11.56
N GLY A 134 7.77 -0.81 10.67
CA GLY A 134 7.89 -2.06 9.94
C GLY A 134 9.31 -2.30 9.44
N GLU A 135 9.48 -3.30 8.57
CA GLU A 135 10.78 -3.56 7.94
C GLU A 135 11.23 -2.32 7.13
N GLY A 136 12.31 -1.67 7.55
CA GLY A 136 12.88 -0.55 6.80
C GLY A 136 12.08 0.76 6.83
N TRP A 137 10.98 0.84 7.59
CA TRP A 137 10.19 2.07 7.70
C TRP A 137 9.68 2.37 9.11
N THR A 138 9.42 3.64 9.36
CA THR A 138 8.80 4.16 10.59
C THR A 138 7.95 5.36 10.20
N MET A 139 6.79 5.52 10.82
CA MET A 139 5.89 6.61 10.53
C MET A 139 5.23 7.17 11.79
N ARG A 140 5.19 8.50 11.86
CA ARG A 140 4.40 9.27 12.82
C ARG A 140 3.20 9.82 12.06
N HIS A 141 2.07 9.11 12.12
CA HIS A 141 0.88 9.50 11.38
C HIS A 141 0.23 10.72 12.02
N SER A 142 0.02 11.78 11.24
CA SER A 142 -0.56 13.04 11.72
C SER A 142 -1.99 13.25 11.26
N TRP A 143 -2.45 12.43 10.32
CA TRP A 143 -3.77 12.52 9.69
C TRP A 143 -4.40 11.15 9.57
N GLY A 144 -5.71 11.11 9.40
CA GLY A 144 -6.41 9.87 9.13
C GLY A 144 -7.79 10.10 8.55
N ILE A 145 -8.43 8.98 8.20
CA ILE A 145 -9.82 8.92 7.77
C ILE A 145 -10.58 8.08 8.77
N ALA A 146 -11.71 8.60 9.25
CA ALA A 146 -12.55 7.93 10.23
C ALA A 146 -13.62 7.08 9.53
N PHE A 147 -13.72 5.82 9.96
CA PHE A 147 -14.70 4.85 9.52
C PHE A 147 -15.57 4.39 10.68
N ASP A 148 -16.84 4.19 10.41
CA ASP A 148 -17.73 3.45 11.30
C ASP A 148 -17.25 2.00 11.42
N GLY A 149 -17.12 1.51 12.67
CA GLY A 149 -16.51 0.23 12.96
C GLY A 149 -17.31 -0.98 12.48
N ASP A 150 -18.62 -0.84 12.28
CA ASP A 150 -19.48 -1.95 11.88
C ASP A 150 -19.71 -1.95 10.36
N THR A 151 -19.97 -0.78 9.79
CA THR A 151 -20.36 -0.64 8.38
C THR A 151 -19.19 -0.37 7.43
N LYS A 152 -18.01 0.01 7.97
CA LYS A 152 -16.84 0.48 7.19
C LYS A 152 -17.13 1.71 6.32
N HIS A 153 -18.22 2.43 6.54
CA HIS A 153 -18.48 3.70 5.87
C HIS A 153 -17.71 4.84 6.53
N LEU A 154 -17.41 5.88 5.76
CA LEU A 154 -16.87 7.12 6.31
C LEU A 154 -17.81 7.67 7.39
N VAL A 155 -17.25 8.10 8.51
CA VAL A 155 -18.03 8.74 9.58
C VAL A 155 -18.65 10.02 9.03
N TYR A 156 -19.95 10.19 9.25
CA TYR A 156 -20.70 11.35 8.75
C TYR A 156 -20.06 12.66 9.21
N ASN A 157 -20.03 13.64 8.30
CA ASN A 157 -19.48 14.98 8.54
C ASN A 157 -17.99 14.95 8.99
N THR A 158 -17.22 13.99 8.47
CA THR A 158 -15.77 13.94 8.56
C THR A 158 -15.11 14.06 7.18
N SER A 159 -13.80 14.28 7.18
CA SER A 159 -12.91 14.36 6.02
C SER A 159 -11.55 13.77 6.44
N ASP A 160 -10.43 14.22 5.86
CA ASP A 160 -9.15 14.12 6.57
C ASP A 160 -9.30 14.74 7.98
N ILE A 161 -8.95 13.97 9.00
CA ILE A 161 -8.94 14.39 10.40
C ILE A 161 -7.51 14.41 10.93
N GLY A 162 -7.21 15.34 11.83
CA GLY A 162 -5.94 15.34 12.55
C GLY A 162 -5.89 14.18 13.55
N CYS A 163 -4.70 13.57 13.71
CA CYS A 163 -4.42 12.54 14.70
C CYS A 163 -3.33 13.01 15.69
N PRO A 164 -3.57 14.03 16.54
CA PRO A 164 -2.55 14.61 17.40
C PRO A 164 -2.23 13.69 18.59
N THR A 165 -1.28 12.78 18.40
CA THR A 165 -0.87 11.79 19.41
C THR A 165 0.25 12.28 20.34
N LYS A 166 0.58 13.58 20.33
CA LYS A 166 1.58 14.14 21.25
C LYS A 166 1.09 14.05 22.70
N GLY A 167 1.98 13.59 23.58
CA GLY A 167 1.63 13.27 24.97
C GLY A 167 1.07 11.86 25.15
N ALA A 168 1.15 11.00 24.12
CA ALA A 168 0.63 9.65 24.20
C ALA A 168 1.28 8.83 25.33
N SER A 169 0.47 8.03 26.01
CA SER A 169 0.93 7.12 27.06
C SER A 169 0.12 5.82 27.06
N GLY A 170 0.74 4.71 27.47
CA GLY A 170 0.05 3.43 27.61
C GLY A 170 -0.75 3.40 28.90
N VAL A 171 -2.02 3.03 28.83
CA VAL A 171 -2.92 2.90 30.00
C VAL A 171 -3.36 1.46 30.27
N ALA A 172 -3.25 0.58 29.27
CA ALA A 172 -3.41 -0.86 29.38
C ALA A 172 -2.70 -1.55 28.18
N PRO A 173 -2.62 -2.89 28.14
CA PRO A 173 -2.12 -3.59 26.95
C PRO A 173 -2.86 -3.13 25.68
N ARG A 174 -2.09 -2.61 24.71
CA ARG A 174 -2.58 -2.01 23.46
C ARG A 174 -3.60 -0.86 23.60
N ARG A 175 -3.78 -0.27 24.79
CA ARG A 175 -4.58 0.94 25.00
C ARG A 175 -3.70 2.16 25.22
N ILE A 176 -3.89 3.16 24.39
CA ILE A 176 -3.04 4.33 24.33
C ILE A 176 -3.91 5.56 24.51
N HIS A 177 -3.59 6.33 25.54
CA HIS A 177 -4.23 7.61 25.81
C HIS A 177 -3.47 8.72 25.09
N ALA A 178 -4.18 9.55 24.31
CA ALA A 178 -3.67 10.73 23.62
C ALA A 178 -4.45 11.98 24.07
N PRO A 179 -3.93 12.75 25.04
CA PRO A 179 -4.67 13.84 25.67
C PRO A 179 -4.95 15.03 24.74
N GLY A 180 -4.11 15.22 23.72
CA GLY A 180 -4.28 16.26 22.72
C GLY A 180 -5.30 15.92 21.62
N TRP A 181 -5.73 14.65 21.53
CA TRP A 181 -6.67 14.22 20.50
C TRP A 181 -8.10 14.32 20.98
N LYS A 182 -8.79 15.37 20.50
CA LYS A 182 -10.15 15.71 20.87
C LYS A 182 -10.96 15.96 19.61
N ASP A 183 -11.92 15.08 19.33
CA ASP A 183 -12.85 15.22 18.21
C ASP A 183 -14.15 14.51 18.56
N ALA A 184 -15.21 15.27 18.85
CA ALA A 184 -16.48 14.72 19.34
C ALA A 184 -17.17 13.77 18.34
N ARG A 185 -16.74 13.74 17.07
CA ARG A 185 -17.28 12.82 16.04
C ARG A 185 -16.71 11.41 16.19
N LEU A 186 -15.57 11.24 16.86
CA LEU A 186 -14.88 9.96 17.01
C LEU A 186 -15.40 9.22 18.25
N VAL A 187 -16.58 8.63 18.14
CA VAL A 187 -17.20 7.89 19.24
C VAL A 187 -16.53 6.52 19.45
N PRO A 188 -16.65 5.90 20.64
CA PRO A 188 -16.19 4.53 20.84
C PRO A 188 -16.73 3.58 19.76
N GLY A 189 -15.84 2.78 19.17
CA GLY A 189 -16.16 1.91 18.04
C GLY A 189 -15.63 2.43 16.69
N THR A 190 -15.46 3.75 16.51
CA THR A 190 -14.88 4.32 15.29
C THR A 190 -13.48 3.77 15.03
N VAL A 191 -13.17 3.45 13.77
CA VAL A 191 -11.83 3.06 13.33
C VAL A 191 -11.23 4.18 12.52
N VAL A 192 -10.04 4.65 12.92
CA VAL A 192 -9.30 5.67 12.19
C VAL A 192 -8.16 5.01 11.43
N ALA A 193 -8.21 5.09 10.09
CA ALA A 193 -7.10 4.73 9.22
C ALA A 193 -6.13 5.92 9.15
N MET A 194 -5.10 5.87 10.01
CA MET A 194 -4.04 6.85 10.08
C MET A 194 -3.08 6.70 8.90
N ARG A 195 -2.69 7.84 8.31
CA ARG A 195 -1.81 7.92 7.15
C ARG A 195 -0.73 8.99 7.32
N GLY A 196 0.38 8.78 6.61
CA GLY A 196 1.40 9.82 6.39
C GLY A 196 1.05 10.71 5.20
N TRP A 197 1.94 11.66 4.91
CA TRP A 197 1.84 12.52 3.74
C TRP A 197 2.38 11.89 2.46
N GLY A 198 3.36 10.99 2.60
CA GLY A 198 4.11 10.45 1.48
C GLY A 198 3.25 9.59 0.55
N CYS A 199 3.62 9.62 -0.72
CA CYS A 199 3.09 8.77 -1.78
C CYS A 199 4.29 8.15 -2.53
N PRO A 200 5.11 7.30 -1.88
CA PRO A 200 6.40 6.91 -2.41
C PRO A 200 6.35 6.08 -3.69
N THR A 201 5.42 5.13 -3.78
CA THR A 201 5.32 4.19 -4.91
C THR A 201 3.90 3.66 -5.10
N PRO A 202 3.38 3.60 -6.34
CA PRO A 202 2.11 2.93 -6.61
C PRO A 202 2.23 1.41 -6.47
N GLY A 203 1.10 0.70 -6.50
CA GLY A 203 1.07 -0.77 -6.60
C GLY A 203 1.57 -1.27 -7.95
N ILE A 204 1.09 -0.66 -9.03
CA ILE A 204 1.56 -0.92 -10.40
C ILE A 204 1.94 0.41 -11.05
N PHE A 205 3.13 0.47 -11.64
CA PHE A 205 3.61 1.63 -12.39
C PHE A 205 3.77 1.30 -13.87
N LEU A 206 3.07 2.04 -14.73
CA LEU A 206 3.19 1.98 -16.20
C LEU A 206 3.79 3.29 -16.72
N SER A 207 4.74 3.23 -17.64
CA SER A 207 5.36 4.43 -18.22
C SER A 207 5.84 4.23 -19.64
N HIS A 208 5.34 5.04 -20.58
CA HIS A 208 5.67 4.92 -22.01
C HIS A 208 5.29 3.56 -22.61
N ASP A 209 4.20 2.97 -22.12
CA ASP A 209 3.71 1.69 -22.63
C ASP A 209 2.59 1.86 -23.66
N VAL A 210 2.50 0.94 -24.61
CA VAL A 210 1.47 0.93 -25.65
C VAL A 210 0.76 -0.43 -25.64
N ASN A 211 -0.58 -0.41 -25.63
CA ASN A 211 -1.43 -1.62 -25.62
C ASN A 211 -1.14 -2.52 -24.41
N THR A 212 -1.42 -2.01 -23.20
CA THR A 212 -1.28 -2.80 -21.96
C THR A 212 -2.63 -3.24 -21.44
N THR A 213 -2.79 -4.54 -21.18
CA THR A 213 -3.98 -5.09 -20.51
C THR A 213 -3.61 -5.56 -19.11
N ILE A 214 -4.41 -5.19 -18.12
CA ILE A 214 -4.35 -5.71 -16.76
C ILE A 214 -5.64 -6.49 -16.50
N GLU A 215 -5.53 -7.80 -16.36
CA GLU A 215 -6.67 -8.73 -16.32
C GLU A 215 -6.69 -9.50 -14.99
N ASN A 216 -7.77 -9.40 -14.22
CA ASN A 216 -7.95 -10.15 -12.97
C ASN A 216 -6.77 -9.93 -11.99
N VAL A 217 -6.44 -8.66 -11.75
CA VAL A 217 -5.40 -8.26 -10.80
C VAL A 217 -6.02 -7.47 -9.65
N LYS A 218 -5.65 -7.81 -8.41
CA LYS A 218 -6.11 -7.12 -7.19
C LYS A 218 -4.97 -6.41 -6.48
N VAL A 219 -5.16 -5.16 -6.09
CA VAL A 219 -4.23 -4.42 -5.24
C VAL A 219 -4.91 -4.23 -3.89
N HIS A 220 -4.47 -4.99 -2.90
CA HIS A 220 -5.00 -4.93 -1.54
C HIS A 220 -4.41 -3.76 -0.76
N TYR A 221 -3.15 -3.42 -1.02
CA TYR A 221 -2.52 -2.25 -0.46
C TYR A 221 -1.37 -1.75 -1.34
N ALA A 222 -1.21 -0.44 -1.38
CA ALA A 222 -0.03 0.26 -1.86
C ALA A 222 0.17 1.54 -1.03
N GLU A 223 1.40 1.95 -0.79
CA GLU A 223 1.71 3.25 -0.17
C GLU A 223 1.68 4.35 -1.25
N GLY A 224 0.51 4.55 -1.83
CA GLY A 224 0.27 5.44 -2.96
C GLY A 224 -0.95 5.02 -3.76
N MET A 225 -0.93 5.28 -5.07
CA MET A 225 -2.01 4.84 -5.96
C MET A 225 -1.96 3.32 -6.20
N GLY A 226 -3.11 2.67 -6.38
CA GLY A 226 -3.12 1.23 -6.74
C GLY A 226 -2.51 0.95 -8.12
N LEU A 227 -2.78 1.84 -9.08
CA LEU A 227 -2.21 1.85 -10.42
C LEU A 227 -1.90 3.30 -10.81
N LEU A 228 -0.71 3.52 -11.35
CA LEU A 228 -0.36 4.76 -12.03
C LEU A 228 0.14 4.45 -13.43
N ALA A 229 -0.41 5.14 -14.43
CA ALA A 229 0.09 5.12 -15.78
C ALA A 229 0.40 6.53 -16.26
N GLN A 230 1.60 6.71 -16.81
CA GLN A 230 2.03 7.99 -17.39
C GLN A 230 2.54 7.80 -18.80
N LEU A 231 2.19 8.72 -19.71
CA LEU A 231 2.70 8.73 -21.08
C LEU A 231 2.45 7.41 -21.84
N CYS A 232 1.34 6.73 -21.53
CA CYS A 232 0.96 5.45 -22.12
C CYS A 232 -0.20 5.60 -23.11
N GLU A 233 -0.34 4.64 -24.03
CA GLU A 233 -1.43 4.55 -25.00
C GLU A 233 -2.17 3.20 -24.84
N ASN A 234 -3.51 3.22 -24.90
CA ASN A 234 -4.39 2.04 -24.87
C ASN A 234 -4.16 1.11 -23.65
N ILE A 235 -4.61 1.57 -22.48
CA ILE A 235 -4.63 0.75 -21.25
C ILE A 235 -6.02 0.16 -21.07
N THR A 236 -6.10 -1.16 -20.93
CA THR A 236 -7.34 -1.88 -20.63
C THR A 236 -7.27 -2.49 -19.24
N LEU A 237 -8.28 -2.22 -18.40
CA LEU A 237 -8.44 -2.82 -17.09
C LEU A 237 -9.64 -3.75 -17.13
N GLU A 238 -9.42 -5.05 -17.02
CA GLU A 238 -10.47 -6.05 -16.96
C GLU A 238 -10.43 -6.75 -15.60
N LYS A 239 -11.49 -6.61 -14.80
CA LYS A 239 -11.56 -7.17 -13.43
C LYS A 239 -10.41 -6.71 -12.51
N PHE A 240 -9.73 -5.62 -12.85
CA PHE A 240 -8.81 -4.94 -11.93
C PHE A 240 -9.58 -4.44 -10.71
N GLY A 241 -9.00 -4.53 -9.52
CA GLY A 241 -9.64 -4.03 -8.30
C GLY A 241 -8.63 -3.52 -7.29
N VAL A 242 -8.98 -2.40 -6.65
CA VAL A 242 -8.34 -1.95 -5.41
C VAL A 242 -9.34 -2.23 -4.30
N CYS A 243 -9.06 -3.26 -3.50
CA CYS A 243 -10.03 -3.79 -2.55
C CYS A 243 -9.34 -4.60 -1.46
N LEU A 244 -9.99 -4.72 -0.30
CA LEU A 244 -9.58 -5.65 0.74
C LEU A 244 -9.52 -7.11 0.23
N LYS A 245 -8.81 -7.98 0.94
CA LYS A 245 -8.66 -9.42 0.60
C LYS A 245 -9.97 -10.21 0.66
N GLY A 246 -11.02 -9.62 1.22
CA GLY A 246 -12.34 -10.23 1.42
C GLY A 246 -12.83 -9.96 2.83
N ASP A 247 -13.89 -10.66 3.25
CA ASP A 247 -14.55 -10.43 4.54
C ASP A 247 -13.65 -10.73 5.76
N ALA A 248 -12.64 -11.59 5.57
CA ALA A 248 -11.67 -11.92 6.60
C ALA A 248 -10.51 -10.91 6.71
N ASP A 249 -10.42 -9.93 5.82
CA ASP A 249 -9.41 -8.88 5.91
C ASP A 249 -9.71 -7.98 7.14
N PRO A 250 -8.80 -7.91 8.13
CA PRO A 250 -9.04 -7.14 9.34
C PRO A 250 -8.98 -5.62 9.10
N ARG A 251 -8.66 -5.19 7.87
CA ARG A 251 -8.50 -3.77 7.53
C ARG A 251 -9.83 -3.10 7.15
N TYR A 252 -9.82 -1.78 7.27
CA TYR A 252 -10.90 -0.85 6.90
C TYR A 252 -10.53 -0.02 5.67
#